data_AF-A0A3L6PG69-F1
#
_entry.id   AF-A0A3L6PG69-F1
#
_cell.length_a   1.000
_cell.length_b   1.000
_cell.length_c   1.000
_cell.angle_alpha   90.00
_cell.angle_beta   90.00
_cell.angle_gamma   90.00
#
_symmetry.space_group_name_H-M   'P 1'
#
loop_
_entity.id
_entity.type
_entity.pdbx_description
1 polymer ?
#
loop_
_entity_poly.entity_id
_entity_poly.type
_entity_poly.pdbx_seq_one_letter_code
_entity_poly.pdbx_strand_id
1 'polypeptide(L)'
;MASDFKAIPLIVSSHKSCFFLPLPDVGPLVEKIDDPNMANDADLLEVVRMLDDACKEAGFFYVCYTPVRPGKYGDLAKPMEGSNLWPENPSNFEALLENYINLCRDLSRKIMRGIALALGGAIDVFEGETAGDPFWVLRLIGYPVDIPEEQRTDTGCGAHTDYGLLTLVNQDDDICALEVQNRSGEWIYATPIPGTFVCNIGDMLKVWSNGIYQPTLHRVVNNSPRYRVSVAFFYESNFDAAIEPVEFCREKTGGAAKYEKVVYGEHLVKKVLTNFVM
;
A
#
# COMPACT_ATOMS: atom_id res chain seq x y z
N MET A 1 9.49 -13.44 -16.41
CA MET A 1 8.31 -12.68 -15.95
C MET A 1 8.65 -11.53 -14.99
N ALA A 2 9.79 -11.54 -14.27
CA ALA A 2 10.25 -10.40 -13.46
C ALA A 2 11.10 -9.36 -14.25
N SER A 3 11.48 -9.66 -15.49
CA SER A 3 12.39 -8.85 -16.32
C SER A 3 11.74 -7.64 -17.02
N ASP A 4 10.40 -7.60 -17.09
CA ASP A 4 9.69 -6.72 -18.04
C ASP A 4 9.17 -5.41 -17.39
N PHE A 5 9.47 -5.19 -16.10
CA PHE A 5 9.08 -3.97 -15.37
C PHE A 5 10.09 -2.82 -15.48
N LYS A 6 11.16 -2.95 -16.29
CA LYS A 6 12.29 -2.00 -16.33
C LYS A 6 12.06 -0.72 -17.15
N ALA A 7 10.88 -0.52 -17.74
CA ALA A 7 10.60 0.69 -18.52
C ALA A 7 9.11 1.05 -18.49
N ILE A 8 8.66 1.60 -17.36
CA ILE A 8 7.34 2.23 -17.22
C ILE A 8 7.57 3.74 -17.17
N PRO A 9 7.10 4.55 -18.15
CA PRO A 9 7.08 6.01 -18.05
C PRO A 9 6.31 6.52 -16.83
N LEU A 10 6.85 7.60 -16.26
CA LEU A 10 6.68 8.04 -14.88
C LEU A 10 5.48 9.01 -14.70
N ILE A 11 4.54 8.73 -13.76
CA ILE A 11 3.64 9.72 -13.11
C ILE A 11 3.95 9.96 -11.61
N VAL A 12 4.48 11.14 -11.31
CA VAL A 12 5.00 11.55 -10.00
C VAL A 12 3.88 11.92 -9.03
N SER A 13 4.07 11.64 -7.74
CA SER A 13 3.21 12.18 -6.68
C SER A 13 4.06 12.51 -5.45
N SER A 14 3.80 13.67 -4.81
CA SER A 14 4.66 14.33 -3.80
C SER A 14 4.37 13.91 -2.36
N HIS A 15 5.42 13.44 -1.67
CA HIS A 15 5.84 13.75 -0.26
C HIS A 15 4.95 13.25 0.89
N LYS A 16 5.31 13.24 2.18
CA LYS A 16 6.57 13.11 2.96
C LYS A 16 6.09 12.45 4.26
N SER A 17 6.73 11.36 4.70
CA SER A 17 6.26 10.41 5.73
C SER A 17 5.13 9.48 5.26
N CYS A 18 5.22 8.20 5.62
CA CYS A 18 4.38 7.12 5.11
C CYS A 18 2.87 7.22 5.40
N PHE A 19 2.39 8.35 5.94
CA PHE A 19 1.01 8.55 6.30
C PHE A 19 0.44 9.95 6.08
N PHE A 20 1.07 10.84 5.32
CA PHE A 20 0.48 12.16 5.05
C PHE A 20 0.88 12.66 3.66
N LEU A 21 -0.09 13.07 2.84
CA LEU A 21 -0.10 14.31 2.04
C LEU A 21 -1.32 14.42 1.09
N PRO A 22 -1.78 15.65 0.79
CA PRO A 22 -2.95 15.90 -0.04
C PRO A 22 -2.72 15.50 -1.50
N LEU A 23 -3.75 14.93 -2.13
CA LEU A 23 -3.75 14.55 -3.54
C LEU A 23 -3.70 15.82 -4.41
N PRO A 24 -2.64 16.08 -5.19
CA PRO A 24 -2.68 17.13 -6.19
C PRO A 24 -3.76 16.78 -7.21
N ASP A 25 -4.74 17.67 -7.38
CA ASP A 25 -5.69 17.58 -8.48
C ASP A 25 -4.92 17.80 -9.79
N VAL A 26 -4.71 16.73 -10.55
CA VAL A 26 -4.04 16.79 -11.86
C VAL A 26 -5.00 17.20 -12.98
N GLY A 27 -6.28 17.48 -12.69
CA GLY A 27 -7.26 17.98 -13.64
C GLY A 27 -6.76 19.14 -14.50
N PRO A 28 -6.18 20.22 -13.91
CA PRO A 28 -5.63 21.33 -14.68
C PRO A 28 -4.48 20.93 -15.62
N LEU A 29 -3.67 19.94 -15.24
CA LEU A 29 -2.61 19.41 -16.10
C LEU A 29 -3.21 18.66 -17.29
N VAL A 30 -4.15 17.75 -17.03
CA VAL A 30 -4.81 16.94 -18.08
C VAL A 30 -5.59 17.83 -19.05
N GLU A 31 -6.26 18.86 -18.55
CA GLU A 31 -7.11 19.74 -19.37
C GLU A 31 -6.30 20.71 -20.23
N LYS A 32 -5.13 21.17 -19.76
CA LYS A 32 -4.49 22.37 -20.31
C LYS A 32 -3.05 22.17 -20.81
N ILE A 33 -2.45 20.98 -20.70
CA ILE A 33 -1.07 20.73 -21.12
C ILE A 33 -0.83 20.91 -22.63
N ASP A 34 -1.88 20.79 -23.45
CA ASP A 34 -1.82 21.03 -24.89
C ASP A 34 -2.26 22.46 -25.30
N ASP A 35 -2.59 23.33 -24.34
CA ASP A 35 -2.98 24.72 -24.61
C ASP A 35 -1.75 25.55 -25.07
N PRO A 36 -1.82 26.30 -26.19
CA PRO A 36 -0.73 27.17 -26.63
C PRO A 36 -0.28 28.22 -25.60
N ASN A 37 -1.11 28.52 -24.61
CA ASN A 37 -0.87 29.45 -23.52
C ASN A 37 -0.68 28.75 -22.15
N MET A 38 -0.47 27.43 -22.12
CA MET A 38 -0.30 26.63 -20.90
C MET A 38 0.72 27.22 -19.91
N ALA A 39 1.77 27.87 -20.43
CA ALA A 39 2.87 28.41 -19.64
C ALA A 39 2.47 29.60 -18.75
N ASN A 40 1.26 30.14 -18.90
CA ASN A 40 0.72 31.23 -18.11
C ASN A 40 -0.49 30.82 -17.25
N ASP A 41 -0.90 29.56 -17.29
CA ASP A 41 -2.03 29.06 -16.51
C ASP A 41 -1.60 28.75 -15.07
N ALA A 42 -2.13 29.49 -14.10
CA ALA A 42 -1.70 29.43 -12.71
C ALA A 42 -1.96 28.05 -12.07
N ASP A 43 -3.09 27.42 -12.42
CA ASP A 43 -3.46 26.10 -11.87
C ASP A 43 -2.54 25.01 -12.43
N LEU A 44 -2.26 25.03 -13.75
CA LEU A 44 -1.31 24.12 -14.37
C LEU A 44 0.11 24.33 -13.82
N LEU A 45 0.55 25.58 -13.66
CA LEU A 45 1.87 25.88 -13.10
C LEU A 45 1.99 25.45 -11.63
N GLU A 46 0.91 25.54 -10.86
CA GLU A 46 0.89 25.02 -9.50
C GLU A 46 1.04 23.49 -9.50
N VAL A 47 0.31 22.77 -10.36
CA VAL A 47 0.45 21.32 -10.52
C VAL A 47 1.86 20.94 -11.00
N VAL A 48 2.41 21.66 -11.99
CA VAL A 48 3.78 21.44 -12.49
C VAL A 48 4.82 21.69 -11.39
N ARG A 49 4.67 22.73 -10.59
CA ARG A 49 5.55 23.01 -9.44
C ARG A 49 5.44 21.90 -8.39
N MET A 50 4.22 21.44 -8.09
CA MET A 50 4.00 20.32 -7.18
C MET A 50 4.66 19.04 -7.69
N LEU A 51 4.60 18.75 -8.99
CA LEU A 51 5.27 17.62 -9.64
C LEU A 51 6.80 17.75 -9.64
N ASP A 52 7.33 18.96 -9.87
CA ASP A 52 8.77 19.25 -9.84
C ASP A 52 9.33 19.11 -8.42
N ASP A 53 8.64 19.65 -7.42
CA ASP A 53 8.96 19.49 -6.01
C ASP A 53 8.85 18.01 -5.61
N ALA A 54 7.81 17.29 -6.06
CA ALA A 54 7.62 15.84 -5.87
C ALA A 54 8.84 15.02 -6.31
N CYS A 55 9.29 15.29 -7.54
CA CYS A 55 10.44 14.62 -8.16
C CYS A 55 11.73 14.83 -7.36
N LYS A 56 11.95 16.05 -6.86
CA LYS A 56 13.23 16.46 -6.28
C LYS A 56 13.41 16.01 -4.84
N GLU A 57 12.32 15.82 -4.08
CA GLU A 57 12.40 15.86 -2.63
C GLU A 57 11.75 14.66 -1.89
N ALA A 58 10.96 13.81 -2.55
CA ALA A 58 10.42 12.58 -1.89
C ALA A 58 10.36 11.34 -2.78
N GLY A 59 10.53 11.49 -4.08
CA GLY A 59 10.31 10.42 -5.01
C GLY A 59 8.87 10.32 -5.47
N PHE A 60 8.58 9.22 -6.14
CA PHE A 60 7.39 8.98 -6.92
C PHE A 60 6.45 8.04 -6.18
N PHE A 61 5.14 8.28 -6.27
CA PHE A 61 4.18 7.23 -5.97
C PHE A 61 3.01 7.22 -6.96
N TYR A 62 2.65 6.02 -7.43
CA TYR A 62 1.40 5.78 -8.13
C TYR A 62 0.55 4.82 -7.30
N VAL A 63 -0.70 5.19 -7.05
CA VAL A 63 -1.63 4.41 -6.22
C VAL A 63 -2.82 4.01 -7.05
N CYS A 64 -3.14 2.72 -7.04
CA CYS A 64 -4.43 2.23 -7.46
C CYS A 64 -5.04 1.37 -6.34
N TYR A 65 -6.35 1.36 -6.24
CA TYR A 65 -7.08 0.62 -5.22
C TYR A 65 -8.37 0.05 -5.80
N THR A 66 -9.08 -0.77 -5.02
CA THR A 66 -10.40 -1.29 -5.42
C THR A 66 -11.34 -0.13 -5.78
N PRO A 67 -11.78 0.01 -7.04
CA PRO A 67 -12.69 1.10 -7.42
C PRO A 67 -13.98 1.06 -6.60
N VAL A 68 -14.36 2.21 -6.03
CA VAL A 68 -15.55 2.35 -5.21
C VAL A 68 -16.59 3.11 -6.01
N ARG A 69 -17.68 2.43 -6.36
CA ARG A 69 -18.79 3.04 -7.09
C ARG A 69 -19.57 4.00 -6.17
N PRO A 70 -20.14 5.08 -6.72
CA PRO A 70 -20.99 5.98 -5.96
C PRO A 70 -22.09 5.25 -5.17
N GLY A 71 -22.18 5.53 -3.88
CA GLY A 71 -23.16 4.95 -2.95
C GLY A 71 -22.91 3.50 -2.53
N LYS A 72 -21.84 2.83 -2.99
CA LYS A 72 -21.60 1.40 -2.71
C LYS A 72 -21.56 1.09 -1.21
N TYR A 73 -20.91 1.95 -0.42
CA TYR A 73 -20.75 1.77 1.03
C TYR A 73 -21.35 2.94 1.84
N GLY A 74 -22.32 3.66 1.25
CA GLY A 74 -22.97 4.82 1.87
C GLY A 74 -22.05 6.02 2.09
N ASP A 75 -22.54 7.00 2.86
CA ASP A 75 -21.90 8.32 3.03
C ASP A 75 -20.51 8.26 3.67
N LEU A 76 -20.25 7.24 4.51
CA LEU A 76 -18.96 7.04 5.16
C LEU A 76 -17.83 6.92 4.13
N ALA A 77 -18.05 6.15 3.06
CA ALA A 77 -17.03 5.88 2.05
C ALA A 77 -17.03 6.89 0.91
N LYS A 78 -17.84 7.94 0.97
CA LYS A 78 -17.92 8.99 -0.07
C LYS A 78 -16.54 9.57 -0.45
N PRO A 79 -15.61 9.83 0.48
CA PRO A 79 -14.25 10.31 0.14
C PRO A 79 -13.40 9.29 -0.63
N MET A 80 -13.81 8.03 -0.66
CA MET A 80 -13.11 6.93 -1.33
C MET A 80 -13.76 6.53 -2.67
N GLU A 81 -14.88 7.16 -3.04
CA GLU A 81 -15.55 6.92 -4.32
C GLU A 81 -14.67 7.38 -5.48
N GLY A 82 -14.53 6.53 -6.50
CA GLY A 82 -13.65 6.83 -7.62
C GLY A 82 -13.25 5.61 -8.42
N SER A 83 -12.64 5.90 -9.57
CA SER A 83 -11.96 4.91 -10.41
C SER A 83 -10.47 5.22 -10.45
N ASN A 84 -9.66 4.21 -10.75
CA ASN A 84 -8.22 4.42 -10.94
C ASN A 84 -7.98 5.28 -12.19
N LEU A 85 -6.99 6.16 -12.12
CA LEU A 85 -6.50 6.93 -13.27
C LEU A 85 -5.33 6.19 -13.89
N TRP A 86 -5.47 5.76 -15.13
CA TRP A 86 -4.45 4.96 -15.81
C TRP A 86 -3.59 5.84 -16.74
N PRO A 87 -2.26 5.80 -16.62
CA PRO A 87 -1.36 6.37 -17.61
C PRO A 87 -1.64 5.85 -19.03
N GLU A 88 -1.69 6.76 -20.00
CA GLU A 88 -1.78 6.40 -21.42
C GLU A 88 -0.47 5.83 -21.97
N ASN A 89 0.65 6.12 -21.30
CA ASN A 89 1.96 5.60 -21.64
C ASN A 89 2.54 4.87 -20.42
N PRO A 90 3.06 3.63 -20.58
CA PRO A 90 3.01 2.85 -21.81
C PRO A 90 1.56 2.42 -22.12
N SER A 91 1.20 2.25 -23.39
CA SER A 91 -0.21 2.01 -23.79
C SER A 91 -0.83 0.73 -23.24
N ASN A 92 -0.02 -0.19 -22.70
CA ASN A 92 -0.46 -1.41 -22.05
C ASN A 92 -0.40 -1.34 -20.52
N PHE A 93 -0.23 -0.15 -19.93
CA PHE A 93 -0.03 0.01 -18.49
C PHE A 93 -1.19 -0.52 -17.64
N GLU A 94 -2.42 -0.15 -17.98
CA GLU A 94 -3.64 -0.61 -17.30
C GLU A 94 -3.69 -2.14 -17.30
N ALA A 95 -3.66 -2.75 -18.48
CA ALA A 95 -3.74 -4.20 -18.63
C ALA A 95 -2.62 -4.94 -17.88
N LEU A 96 -1.41 -4.36 -17.85
CA LEU A 96 -0.26 -4.93 -17.14
C LEU A 96 -0.45 -4.88 -15.62
N LEU A 97 -0.90 -3.74 -15.08
CA LEU A 97 -1.16 -3.61 -13.65
C LEU A 97 -2.37 -4.43 -13.21
N GLU A 98 -3.45 -4.46 -13.98
CA GLU A 98 -4.61 -5.31 -13.67
C GLU A 98 -4.21 -6.79 -13.59
N ASN A 99 -3.40 -7.27 -14.52
CA ASN A 99 -2.88 -8.63 -14.47
C ASN A 99 -2.01 -8.87 -13.23
N TYR A 100 -1.10 -7.93 -12.90
CA TYR A 100 -0.28 -8.00 -11.69
C TYR A 100 -1.13 -8.04 -10.41
N ILE A 101 -2.13 -7.17 -10.31
CA ILE A 101 -3.08 -7.09 -9.19
C ILE A 101 -3.81 -8.43 -9.04
N ASN A 102 -4.33 -9.00 -10.13
CA ASN A 102 -5.03 -10.28 -10.09
C ASN A 102 -4.14 -11.43 -9.62
N LEU A 103 -2.88 -11.46 -10.07
CA LEU A 103 -1.89 -12.44 -9.60
C LEU A 103 -1.57 -12.27 -8.10
N CYS A 104 -1.38 -11.04 -7.64
CA CYS A 104 -1.17 -10.74 -6.23
C CYS A 104 -2.39 -11.09 -5.36
N ARG A 105 -3.62 -10.80 -5.83
CA ARG A 105 -4.86 -11.19 -5.14
C ARG A 105 -4.95 -12.71 -4.97
N ASP A 106 -4.71 -13.47 -6.04
CA ASP A 106 -4.75 -14.94 -5.98
C ASP A 106 -3.65 -15.52 -5.08
N LEU A 107 -2.43 -14.96 -5.12
CA LEU A 107 -1.34 -15.35 -4.24
C LEU A 107 -1.68 -15.07 -2.76
N SER A 108 -2.14 -13.85 -2.45
CA SER A 108 -2.52 -13.46 -1.09
C SER A 108 -3.65 -14.33 -0.55
N ARG A 109 -4.66 -14.64 -1.38
CA ARG A 109 -5.74 -15.57 -1.01
C ARG A 109 -5.19 -16.95 -0.62
N LYS A 110 -4.25 -17.50 -1.39
CA LYS A 110 -3.59 -18.78 -1.05
C LYS A 110 -2.78 -18.70 0.24
N ILE A 111 -2.10 -17.59 0.50
CA ILE A 111 -1.37 -17.35 1.75
C ILE A 111 -2.34 -17.30 2.93
N MET A 112 -3.46 -16.58 2.80
CA MET A 112 -4.50 -16.49 3.83
C MET A 112 -5.11 -17.86 4.17
N ARG A 113 -5.30 -18.73 3.18
CA ARG A 113 -5.70 -20.14 3.40
C ARG A 113 -4.66 -20.92 4.20
N GLY A 114 -3.38 -20.73 3.89
CA GLY A 114 -2.27 -21.33 4.66
C GLY A 114 -2.25 -20.84 6.11
N ILE A 115 -2.46 -19.55 6.32
CA ILE A 115 -2.59 -18.92 7.64
C ILE A 115 -3.77 -19.50 8.42
N ALA A 116 -4.93 -19.68 7.77
CA ALA A 116 -6.10 -20.29 8.41
C ALA A 116 -5.79 -21.69 8.95
N LEU A 117 -5.15 -22.53 8.13
CA LEU A 117 -4.73 -23.88 8.55
C LEU A 117 -3.70 -23.83 9.69
N ALA A 118 -2.72 -22.93 9.63
CA ALA A 118 -1.70 -22.76 10.67
C ALA A 118 -2.30 -22.32 12.01
N LEU A 119 -3.33 -21.47 11.95
CA LEU A 119 -4.10 -21.05 13.13
C LEU A 119 -5.09 -22.14 13.59
N GLY A 120 -5.25 -23.25 12.88
CA GLY A 120 -6.11 -24.39 13.23
C GLY A 120 -7.58 -24.23 12.85
N GLY A 121 -7.89 -23.29 11.96
CA GLY A 121 -9.23 -23.13 11.40
C GLY A 121 -9.44 -23.93 10.12
N ALA A 122 -10.65 -23.83 9.56
CA ALA A 122 -10.94 -24.32 8.22
C ALA A 122 -10.16 -23.52 7.16
N ILE A 123 -9.78 -24.17 6.05
CA ILE A 123 -8.95 -23.56 5.00
C ILE A 123 -9.54 -22.26 4.43
N ASP A 124 -10.86 -22.15 4.42
CA ASP A 124 -11.66 -21.08 3.83
C ASP A 124 -12.27 -20.13 4.89
N VAL A 125 -11.83 -20.20 6.14
CA VAL A 125 -12.44 -19.44 7.25
C VAL A 125 -12.38 -17.91 7.09
N PHE A 126 -11.42 -17.40 6.28
CA PHE A 126 -11.28 -15.97 5.98
C PHE A 126 -11.83 -15.59 4.58
N GLU A 127 -12.57 -16.48 3.93
CA GLU A 127 -13.14 -16.23 2.60
C GLU A 127 -14.52 -15.54 2.71
N GLY A 128 -15.21 -15.40 1.57
CA GLY A 128 -16.55 -14.82 1.50
C GLY A 128 -16.58 -13.34 1.87
N GLU A 129 -17.44 -12.98 2.81
CA GLU A 129 -17.70 -11.59 3.24
C GLU A 129 -16.59 -11.01 4.14
N THR A 130 -15.58 -11.82 4.50
CA THR A 130 -14.48 -11.38 5.36
C THR A 130 -13.26 -10.92 4.56
N ALA A 131 -12.60 -11.80 3.80
CA ALA A 131 -11.52 -11.45 2.88
C ALA A 131 -11.55 -12.25 1.56
N GLY A 132 -12.74 -12.71 1.14
CA GLY A 132 -12.93 -13.43 -0.12
C GLY A 132 -13.07 -12.52 -1.35
N ASP A 133 -13.58 -11.31 -1.17
CA ASP A 133 -13.53 -10.22 -2.16
C ASP A 133 -12.95 -8.97 -1.49
N PRO A 134 -11.65 -9.00 -1.23
CA PRO A 134 -11.01 -8.02 -0.36
C PRO A 134 -10.95 -6.65 -1.04
N PHE A 135 -10.99 -5.61 -0.21
CA PHE A 135 -10.40 -4.35 -0.62
C PHE A 135 -8.89 -4.56 -0.86
N TRP A 136 -8.31 -3.82 -1.79
CA TRP A 136 -6.88 -3.89 -2.06
C TRP A 136 -6.36 -2.52 -2.43
N VAL A 137 -5.07 -2.34 -2.16
CA VAL A 137 -4.31 -1.15 -2.56
C VAL A 137 -3.01 -1.63 -3.18
N LEU A 138 -2.60 -1.03 -4.28
CA LEU A 138 -1.28 -1.21 -4.87
C LEU A 138 -0.60 0.15 -4.91
N ARG A 139 0.66 0.18 -4.45
CA ARG A 139 1.52 1.35 -4.51
C ARG A 139 2.77 1.01 -5.30
N LEU A 140 3.02 1.75 -6.37
CA LEU A 140 4.31 1.78 -7.07
C LEU A 140 5.07 2.96 -6.50
N ILE A 141 6.19 2.71 -5.82
CA ILE A 141 6.95 3.73 -5.11
C ILE A 141 8.35 3.80 -5.72
N GLY A 142 8.73 4.99 -6.16
CA GLY A 142 10.05 5.27 -6.69
C GLY A 142 10.83 6.17 -5.74
N TYR A 143 12.06 5.81 -5.42
CA TYR A 143 12.94 6.56 -4.53
C TYR A 143 14.11 7.13 -5.34
N PRO A 144 14.28 8.46 -5.40
CA PRO A 144 15.29 9.12 -6.22
C PRO A 144 16.68 8.99 -5.59
N VAL A 145 17.68 9.29 -6.43
CA VAL A 145 19.08 9.49 -6.03
C VAL A 145 19.22 10.90 -5.46
N ASP A 146 20.23 11.13 -4.62
CA ASP A 146 20.65 12.46 -4.14
C ASP A 146 19.78 13.11 -3.04
N ILE A 147 19.36 12.33 -2.05
CA ILE A 147 18.91 12.91 -0.77
C ILE A 147 20.17 13.35 0.02
N PRO A 148 20.31 14.65 0.41
CA PRO A 148 21.42 15.13 1.23
C PRO A 148 21.60 14.27 2.48
N GLU A 149 22.85 14.03 2.91
CA GLU A 149 23.17 13.09 3.99
C GLU A 149 22.42 13.39 5.31
N GLU A 150 22.18 14.68 5.56
CA GLU A 150 21.42 15.22 6.69
C GLU A 150 19.92 14.83 6.68
N GLN A 151 19.39 14.41 5.53
CA GLN A 151 17.99 14.03 5.32
C GLN A 151 17.80 12.51 5.11
N ARG A 152 18.89 11.72 5.15
CA ARG A 152 18.84 10.26 4.87
C ARG A 152 18.20 9.43 5.98
N THR A 153 18.09 9.95 7.20
CA THR A 153 17.60 9.19 8.36
C THR A 153 16.07 9.18 8.52
N ASP A 154 15.33 9.95 7.72
CA ASP A 154 13.85 10.09 7.86
C ASP A 154 13.06 10.03 6.53
N THR A 155 13.72 9.80 5.39
CA THR A 155 13.09 9.91 4.06
C THR A 155 12.58 8.59 3.48
N GLY A 156 13.00 7.45 4.03
CA GLY A 156 12.34 6.17 3.78
C GLY A 156 11.23 5.98 4.81
N CYS A 157 10.04 5.58 4.37
CA CYS A 157 8.87 5.28 5.19
C CYS A 157 9.26 4.85 6.63
N GLY A 158 8.97 5.71 7.62
CA GLY A 158 9.40 5.52 9.02
C GLY A 158 8.87 4.23 9.65
N ALA A 159 9.30 3.94 10.88
CA ALA A 159 8.89 2.73 11.59
C ALA A 159 7.36 2.67 11.75
N HIS A 160 6.72 1.66 11.14
CA HIS A 160 5.28 1.48 11.19
C HIS A 160 4.86 0.01 11.02
N THR A 161 3.58 -0.26 11.22
CA THR A 161 2.90 -1.51 10.88
C THR A 161 1.85 -1.26 9.82
N ASP A 162 1.56 -2.29 9.02
CA ASP A 162 0.45 -2.23 8.07
C ASP A 162 -0.89 -2.43 8.76
N TYR A 163 -1.92 -1.77 8.24
CA TYR A 163 -3.26 -1.82 8.84
C TYR A 163 -4.00 -3.12 8.53
N GLY A 164 -3.80 -3.66 7.34
CA GLY A 164 -4.58 -4.74 6.75
C GLY A 164 -4.31 -6.14 7.25
N LEU A 165 -4.48 -7.09 6.33
CA LEU A 165 -4.22 -8.50 6.59
C LEU A 165 -2.81 -8.89 6.20
N LEU A 166 -2.45 -8.61 4.95
CA LEU A 166 -1.23 -9.10 4.32
C LEU A 166 -0.68 -8.08 3.33
N THR A 167 0.63 -7.90 3.34
CA THR A 167 1.34 -7.05 2.39
C THR A 167 2.36 -7.88 1.63
N LEU A 168 2.37 -7.73 0.30
CA LEU A 168 3.37 -8.29 -0.60
C LEU A 168 4.21 -7.17 -1.17
N VAL A 169 5.51 -7.18 -0.89
CA VAL A 169 6.46 -6.18 -1.38
C VAL A 169 7.39 -6.82 -2.39
N ASN A 170 7.32 -6.32 -3.62
CA ASN A 170 8.32 -6.55 -4.65
C ASN A 170 9.38 -5.46 -4.56
N GLN A 171 10.63 -5.86 -4.47
CA GLN A 171 11.78 -5.01 -4.24
C GLN A 171 12.77 -5.18 -5.39
N ASP A 172 13.58 -4.15 -5.66
CA ASP A 172 14.74 -4.31 -6.52
C ASP A 172 15.67 -5.41 -5.99
N ASP A 173 16.08 -6.32 -6.89
CA ASP A 173 16.85 -7.54 -6.60
C ASP A 173 18.17 -7.31 -5.84
N ASP A 174 18.75 -6.12 -5.95
CA ASP A 174 20.08 -5.79 -5.46
C ASP A 174 20.13 -4.50 -4.61
N ILE A 175 18.98 -3.98 -4.17
CA ILE A 175 18.90 -2.84 -3.24
C ILE A 175 18.26 -3.27 -1.92
N CYS A 176 19.10 -3.38 -0.89
CA CYS A 176 18.67 -3.70 0.46
C CYS A 176 18.24 -2.44 1.22
N ALA A 177 16.96 -2.09 1.14
CA ALA A 177 16.41 -0.86 1.75
C ALA A 177 15.36 -1.11 2.84
N LEU A 178 14.74 -2.29 2.89
CA LEU A 178 13.72 -2.59 3.90
C LEU A 178 14.36 -3.17 5.16
N GLU A 179 14.03 -2.58 6.30
CA GLU A 179 14.38 -3.10 7.62
C GLU A 179 13.12 -3.50 8.37
N VAL A 180 13.21 -4.62 9.10
CA VAL A 180 12.16 -5.13 9.98
C VAL A 180 12.71 -5.25 11.40
N GLN A 181 11.90 -4.96 12.40
CA GLN A 181 12.29 -5.07 13.79
C GLN A 181 11.99 -6.48 14.31
N ASN A 182 13.03 -7.22 14.70
CA ASN A 182 12.84 -8.56 15.27
C ASN A 182 12.24 -8.50 16.68
N ARG A 183 11.94 -9.67 17.28
CA ARG A 183 11.36 -9.75 18.64
C ARG A 183 12.28 -9.24 19.76
N SER A 184 13.57 -9.13 19.50
CA SER A 184 14.55 -8.54 20.43
C SER A 184 14.61 -7.01 20.33
N GLY A 185 13.86 -6.41 19.40
CA GLY A 185 13.87 -4.97 19.14
C GLY A 185 14.95 -4.52 18.16
N GLU A 186 15.71 -5.44 17.57
CA GLU A 186 16.80 -5.14 16.65
C GLU A 186 16.27 -4.98 15.24
N TRP A 187 16.75 -3.95 14.53
CA TRP A 187 16.48 -3.75 13.12
C TRP A 187 17.37 -4.65 12.28
N ILE A 188 16.74 -5.50 11.47
CA ILE A 188 17.42 -6.39 10.53
C ILE A 188 16.95 -6.11 9.11
N TYR A 189 17.84 -6.28 8.15
CA TYR A 189 17.49 -6.12 6.75
C TYR A 189 16.65 -7.29 6.24
N ALA A 190 15.57 -6.97 5.51
CA ALA A 190 14.92 -7.92 4.61
C ALA A 190 15.68 -7.91 3.28
N THR A 191 16.80 -8.65 3.24
CA THR A 191 17.66 -8.72 2.05
C THR A 191 16.89 -9.23 0.84
N PRO A 192 16.88 -8.52 -0.30
CA PRO A 192 16.19 -8.96 -1.50
C PRO A 192 16.68 -10.33 -1.98
N ILE A 193 15.75 -11.17 -2.40
CA ILE A 193 16.03 -12.45 -3.05
C ILE A 193 15.34 -12.43 -4.42
N PRO A 194 16.09 -12.57 -5.53
CA PRO A 194 15.50 -12.48 -6.87
C PRO A 194 14.33 -13.44 -7.09
N GLY A 195 13.25 -12.92 -7.66
CA GLY A 195 12.03 -13.69 -7.96
C GLY A 195 11.16 -13.99 -6.74
N THR A 196 11.35 -13.29 -5.63
CA THR A 196 10.54 -13.44 -4.41
C THR A 196 9.79 -12.16 -4.04
N PHE A 197 8.76 -12.31 -3.20
CA PHE A 197 8.14 -11.21 -2.48
C PHE A 197 8.59 -11.24 -1.03
N VAL A 198 8.80 -10.08 -0.42
CA VAL A 198 8.72 -9.95 1.03
C VAL A 198 7.25 -9.95 1.41
N CYS A 199 6.88 -10.77 2.38
CA CYS A 199 5.52 -10.90 2.86
C CYS A 199 5.46 -10.58 4.35
N ASN A 200 4.60 -9.65 4.75
CA ASN A 200 4.32 -9.34 6.14
C ASN A 200 2.82 -9.23 6.39
N ILE A 201 2.45 -9.21 7.67
CA ILE A 201 1.05 -9.17 8.11
C ILE A 201 0.74 -7.81 8.76
N GLY A 202 -0.54 -7.46 8.77
CA GLY A 202 -1.02 -6.21 9.36
C GLY A 202 -1.86 -6.38 10.62
N ASP A 203 -2.35 -5.24 11.11
CA ASP A 203 -3.11 -5.11 12.35
C ASP A 203 -4.43 -5.88 12.34
N MET A 204 -5.16 -5.96 11.21
CA MET A 204 -6.41 -6.72 11.14
C MET A 204 -6.17 -8.22 11.36
N LEU A 205 -5.06 -8.79 10.87
CA LEU A 205 -4.76 -10.21 11.10
C LEU A 205 -4.39 -10.49 12.57
N LYS A 206 -3.80 -9.51 13.27
CA LYS A 206 -3.59 -9.58 14.72
C LYS A 206 -4.90 -9.64 15.47
N VAL A 207 -5.88 -8.82 15.10
CA VAL A 207 -7.22 -8.84 15.71
C VAL A 207 -7.88 -10.21 15.49
N TRP A 208 -7.95 -10.69 14.25
CA TRP A 208 -8.53 -12.00 13.95
C TRP A 208 -7.84 -13.14 14.69
N SER A 209 -6.51 -13.17 14.71
CA SER A 209 -5.74 -14.21 15.39
C SER A 209 -5.73 -14.09 16.91
N ASN A 210 -6.50 -13.17 17.50
CA ASN A 210 -6.50 -12.83 18.92
C ASN A 210 -5.07 -12.57 19.48
N GLY A 211 -4.21 -11.99 18.65
CA GLY A 211 -2.83 -11.64 19.00
C GLY A 211 -1.83 -12.79 18.95
N ILE A 212 -2.21 -13.96 18.41
CA ILE A 212 -1.26 -15.06 18.13
C ILE A 212 -0.22 -14.59 17.11
N TYR A 213 -0.67 -13.88 16.07
CA TYR A 213 0.20 -13.24 15.09
C TYR A 213 0.32 -11.75 15.40
N GLN A 214 1.54 -11.22 15.31
CA GLN A 214 1.87 -9.83 15.61
C GLN A 214 2.50 -9.19 14.37
N PRO A 215 1.97 -8.06 13.88
CA PRO A 215 2.58 -7.30 12.80
C PRO A 215 3.94 -6.79 13.25
N THR A 216 4.88 -6.83 12.32
CA THR A 216 6.26 -6.47 12.60
C THR A 216 6.47 -5.01 12.21
N LEU A 217 7.05 -4.23 13.12
CA LEU A 217 7.50 -2.88 12.79
C LEU A 217 8.51 -2.96 11.66
N HIS A 218 8.32 -2.15 10.64
CA HIS A 218 9.21 -2.10 9.50
C HIS A 218 9.41 -0.65 9.05
N ARG A 219 10.55 -0.39 8.41
CA ARG A 219 10.92 0.93 7.90
C ARG A 219 11.72 0.79 6.61
N VAL A 220 11.76 1.85 5.82
CA VAL A 220 12.61 1.93 4.63
C VAL A 220 13.81 2.84 4.95
N VAL A 221 15.00 2.41 4.56
CA VAL A 221 16.23 3.20 4.60
C VAL A 221 16.68 3.42 3.17
N ASN A 222 16.61 4.66 2.67
CA ASN A 222 17.00 4.98 1.29
C ASN A 222 18.43 5.51 1.23
N ASN A 223 19.40 4.60 1.20
CA ASN A 223 20.82 4.92 1.01
C ASN A 223 21.36 4.52 -0.37
N SER A 224 20.47 4.19 -1.31
CA SER A 224 20.85 3.70 -2.63
C SER A 224 21.50 4.82 -3.46
N PRO A 225 22.67 4.58 -4.10
CA PRO A 225 23.28 5.55 -5.03
C PRO A 225 22.57 5.59 -6.39
N ARG A 226 21.44 4.88 -6.54
CA ARG A 226 20.68 4.76 -7.78
C ARG A 226 19.19 4.66 -7.48
N TYR A 227 18.38 5.09 -8.44
CA TYR A 227 16.93 5.11 -8.31
C TYR A 227 16.42 3.71 -7.95
N ARG A 228 15.52 3.64 -6.95
CA ARG A 228 14.96 2.40 -6.45
C ARG A 228 13.46 2.36 -6.72
N VAL A 229 12.94 1.22 -7.15
CA VAL A 229 11.51 0.97 -7.25
C VAL A 229 11.10 -0.06 -6.20
N SER A 230 9.91 0.15 -5.63
CA SER A 230 9.27 -0.78 -4.72
C SER A 230 7.79 -0.86 -5.10
N VAL A 231 7.27 -2.08 -5.24
CA VAL A 231 5.85 -2.30 -5.53
C VAL A 231 5.23 -3.01 -4.34
N ALA A 232 4.39 -2.29 -3.59
CA ALA A 232 3.71 -2.81 -2.41
C ALA A 232 2.24 -3.08 -2.73
N PHE A 233 1.82 -4.32 -2.60
CA PHE A 233 0.43 -4.74 -2.74
C PHE A 233 -0.14 -5.11 -1.38
N PHE A 234 -1.21 -4.43 -0.99
CA PHE A 234 -1.89 -4.61 0.28
C PHE A 234 -3.19 -5.38 0.04
N TYR A 235 -3.24 -6.59 0.60
CA TYR A 235 -4.44 -7.42 0.65
C TYR A 235 -5.14 -7.17 1.97
N GLU A 236 -6.27 -6.50 1.88
CA GLU A 236 -7.05 -6.06 3.02
C GLU A 236 -8.23 -7.03 3.25
N SER A 237 -9.12 -6.72 4.18
CA SER A 237 -10.41 -7.41 4.26
C SER A 237 -11.42 -6.82 3.27
N ASN A 238 -12.58 -7.44 3.14
CA ASN A 238 -13.74 -6.79 2.52
C ASN A 238 -14.05 -5.49 3.30
N PHE A 239 -14.62 -4.52 2.60
CA PHE A 239 -14.83 -3.18 3.15
C PHE A 239 -15.72 -3.19 4.41
N ASP A 240 -16.86 -3.87 4.36
CA ASP A 240 -17.80 -3.95 5.48
C ASP A 240 -17.49 -5.09 6.48
N ALA A 241 -16.32 -5.74 6.33
CA ALA A 241 -15.98 -6.88 7.17
C ALA A 241 -15.87 -6.47 8.65
N ALA A 242 -16.59 -7.21 9.49
CA ALA A 242 -16.45 -7.17 10.94
C ALA A 242 -15.24 -8.02 11.37
N ILE A 243 -14.14 -7.36 11.69
CA ILE A 243 -12.90 -7.99 12.12
C ILE A 243 -12.94 -8.16 13.64
N GLU A 244 -13.07 -9.40 14.12
CA GLU A 244 -13.06 -9.74 15.54
C GLU A 244 -12.35 -11.08 15.80
N PRO A 245 -11.78 -11.31 17.00
CA PRO A 245 -11.07 -12.55 17.30
C PRO A 245 -11.87 -13.81 16.95
N VAL A 246 -11.36 -14.62 16.03
CA VAL A 246 -12.05 -15.85 15.60
C VAL A 246 -12.04 -16.89 16.73
N GLU A 247 -13.13 -17.67 16.83
CA GLU A 247 -13.38 -18.51 18.00
C GLU A 247 -12.24 -19.49 18.30
N PHE A 248 -11.74 -20.21 17.30
CA PHE A 248 -10.63 -21.16 17.48
C PHE A 248 -9.32 -20.48 17.91
N CYS A 249 -9.11 -19.19 17.60
CA CYS A 249 -7.99 -18.42 18.11
C CYS A 249 -8.24 -17.95 19.55
N ARG A 250 -9.48 -17.58 19.89
CA ARG A 250 -9.88 -17.26 21.28
C ARG A 250 -9.67 -18.45 22.19
N GLU A 251 -10.15 -19.63 21.82
CA GLU A 251 -9.95 -20.88 22.57
C GLU A 251 -8.46 -21.14 22.85
N LYS A 252 -7.61 -21.01 21.81
CA LYS A 252 -6.14 -21.17 21.93
C LYS A 252 -5.47 -20.14 22.83
N THR A 253 -6.14 -19.02 23.13
CA THR A 253 -5.59 -17.91 23.90
C THR A 253 -6.32 -17.66 25.22
N GLY A 254 -7.08 -18.64 25.71
CA GLY A 254 -7.74 -18.63 27.01
C GLY A 254 -9.24 -18.31 27.00
N GLY A 255 -9.90 -18.40 25.84
CA GLY A 255 -11.35 -18.24 25.66
C GLY A 255 -11.88 -16.80 25.63
N ALA A 256 -11.09 -15.83 26.10
CA ALA A 256 -11.45 -14.41 26.08
C ALA A 256 -11.00 -13.72 24.78
N ALA A 257 -11.87 -12.87 24.22
CA ALA A 257 -11.47 -11.93 23.17
C ALA A 257 -10.56 -10.85 23.78
N LYS A 258 -9.37 -10.66 23.19
CA LYS A 258 -8.38 -9.65 23.63
C LYS A 258 -8.50 -8.33 22.87
N TYR A 259 -9.24 -8.33 21.77
CA TYR A 259 -9.42 -7.20 20.87
C TYR A 259 -10.91 -7.00 20.62
N GLU A 260 -11.31 -5.74 20.53
CA GLU A 260 -12.67 -5.36 20.15
C GLU A 260 -12.90 -5.57 18.66
N LYS A 261 -14.17 -5.69 18.28
CA LYS A 261 -14.60 -5.74 16.89
C LYS A 261 -14.26 -4.42 16.19
N VAL A 262 -13.66 -4.52 15.01
CA VAL A 262 -13.34 -3.39 14.13
C VAL A 262 -14.02 -3.61 12.78
N VAL A 263 -14.76 -2.63 12.28
CA VAL A 263 -15.21 -2.64 10.89
C VAL A 263 -14.11 -2.04 10.02
N TYR A 264 -13.64 -2.81 9.03
CA TYR A 264 -12.46 -2.42 8.27
C TYR A 264 -12.64 -1.09 7.51
N GLY A 265 -13.77 -0.91 6.83
CA GLY A 265 -14.07 0.31 6.07
C GLY A 265 -14.10 1.55 6.95
N GLU A 266 -14.66 1.46 8.16
CA GLU A 266 -14.62 2.54 9.15
C GLU A 266 -13.18 2.86 9.58
N HIS A 267 -12.37 1.83 9.83
CA HIS A 267 -10.96 1.99 10.16
C HIS A 267 -10.20 2.68 9.03
N LEU A 268 -10.36 2.18 7.80
CA LEU A 268 -9.72 2.70 6.60
C LEU A 268 -10.13 4.14 6.33
N VAL A 269 -11.43 4.45 6.31
CA VAL A 269 -11.93 5.82 6.11
C VAL A 269 -11.41 6.75 7.18
N LYS A 270 -11.44 6.35 8.46
CA LYS A 270 -10.90 7.17 9.54
C LYS A 270 -9.43 7.48 9.32
N LYS A 271 -8.64 6.48 8.94
CA LYS A 271 -7.23 6.66 8.58
C LYS A 271 -7.09 7.59 7.38
N VAL A 272 -7.87 7.39 6.33
CA VAL A 272 -7.83 8.21 5.12
C VAL A 272 -8.16 9.67 5.43
N LEU A 273 -9.25 9.94 6.13
CA LEU A 273 -9.67 11.29 6.51
C LEU A 273 -8.66 11.99 7.42
N THR A 274 -8.07 11.25 8.37
CA THR A 274 -7.02 11.80 9.25
C THR A 274 -5.77 12.16 8.48
N ASN A 275 -5.46 11.40 7.42
CA ASN A 275 -4.17 11.43 6.74
C ASN A 275 -4.17 12.23 5.42
N PHE A 276 -5.31 12.41 4.76
CA PHE A 276 -5.38 12.94 3.38
C PHE A 276 -6.38 14.09 3.17
N VAL A 277 -7.27 14.40 4.12
CA VAL A 277 -8.37 15.38 3.93
C VAL A 277 -8.28 16.56 4.90
N MET A 278 -7.06 16.93 5.34
CA MET A 278 -6.82 18.18 6.09
C MET A 278 -6.49 19.34 5.17
#